data_AF-A0A848ZR67-F1
#
_entry.id   AF-A0A848ZR67-F1
#
_cell.length_a   1.000
_cell.length_b   1.000
_cell.length_c   1.000
_cell.angle_alpha   90.00
_cell.angle_beta   90.00
_cell.angle_gamma   90.00
#
_symmetry.space_group_name_H-M   'P 1'
#
loop_
_entity.id
_entity.type
_entity.pdbx_description
1 polymer ?
#
loop_
_entity_poly.entity_id
_entity_poly.type
_entity_poly.pdbx_seq_one_letter_code
_entity_poly.pdbx_strand_id
1 'polypeptide(L)'
;TDDAPFEPVIATWGLVPHWVKDRVQQKKIWNNTLNARGETIFEKPAFRTSAKYYRCIIYVDGFYEHHHFKGKTYPYFVHKKNASPIVFAGLWNKWNDPDTGQQLRTFSIVTTEANPMMAKIHNNPKLQGPRMPLILPEGMEDRWLIPVEDEVDIKSIQELIHAYPEEELVAYTVDRLRGKGYMGNVPEISQKVEYQELQEES
;
A
#
# COMPACT_ATOMS: atom_id res chain seq x y z
N THR A 1 -5.86 -14.02 -5.00
CA THR A 1 -6.11 -13.41 -6.34
C THR A 1 -7.35 -14.07 -6.92
N ASP A 2 -7.93 -13.57 -8.00
CA ASP A 2 -8.96 -14.30 -8.75
C ASP A 2 -8.45 -15.67 -9.27
N ASP A 3 -7.14 -15.80 -9.59
CA ASP A 3 -6.50 -17.09 -9.94
C ASP A 3 -6.68 -18.17 -8.84
N ALA A 4 -6.71 -17.77 -7.56
CA ALA A 4 -6.74 -18.66 -6.39
C ALA A 4 -7.35 -17.87 -5.22
N PRO A 5 -8.69 -17.78 -5.15
CA PRO A 5 -9.37 -16.86 -4.22
C PRO A 5 -9.24 -17.27 -2.75
N PHE A 6 -8.96 -18.54 -2.49
CA PHE A 6 -8.92 -19.11 -1.13
C PHE A 6 -7.50 -19.39 -0.62
N GLU A 7 -6.46 -19.08 -1.40
CA GLU A 7 -5.07 -19.38 -1.02
C GLU A 7 -4.17 -18.15 -1.19
N PRO A 8 -3.38 -17.79 -0.16
CA PRO A 8 -2.37 -16.75 -0.31
C PRO A 8 -1.25 -17.23 -1.24
N VAL A 9 -0.79 -16.33 -2.10
CA VAL A 9 0.30 -16.62 -3.05
C VAL A 9 1.51 -15.77 -2.69
N ILE A 10 2.69 -16.40 -2.68
CA ILE A 10 3.96 -15.68 -2.46
C ILE A 10 4.21 -14.73 -3.64
N ALA A 11 4.44 -13.46 -3.33
CA ALA A 11 4.77 -12.42 -4.30
C ALA A 11 5.74 -11.40 -3.69
N THR A 12 6.51 -10.73 -4.54
CA THR A 12 7.47 -9.70 -4.14
C THR A 12 6.85 -8.31 -4.22
N TRP A 13 6.98 -7.51 -3.16
CA TRP A 13 6.51 -6.12 -3.16
C TRP A 13 7.39 -5.24 -4.05
N GLY A 14 6.76 -4.49 -4.95
CA GLY A 14 7.36 -3.70 -6.03
C GLY A 14 7.02 -4.31 -7.38
N LEU A 15 6.03 -3.74 -8.06
CA LEU A 15 5.46 -4.33 -9.27
C LEU A 15 6.39 -4.21 -10.49
N VAL A 16 6.67 -5.33 -11.13
CA VAL A 16 7.42 -5.40 -12.39
C VAL A 16 6.45 -5.74 -13.52
N PRO A 17 6.18 -4.80 -14.44
CA PRO A 17 5.31 -5.06 -15.59
C PRO A 17 5.89 -6.14 -16.52
N HIS A 18 5.02 -6.94 -17.13
CA HIS A 18 5.40 -8.02 -18.05
C HIS A 18 6.27 -7.58 -19.24
N TRP A 19 6.19 -6.29 -19.65
CA TRP A 19 6.95 -5.75 -20.79
C TRP A 19 8.39 -5.37 -20.48
N VAL A 20 8.81 -5.46 -19.21
CA VAL A 20 10.18 -5.15 -18.78
C VAL A 20 11.16 -6.17 -19.35
N LYS A 21 12.22 -5.69 -20.02
CA LYS A 21 13.07 -6.52 -20.88
C LYS A 21 14.38 -6.97 -20.25
N ASP A 22 14.83 -6.32 -19.18
CA ASP A 22 16.12 -6.58 -18.56
C ASP A 22 16.12 -6.19 -17.08
N ARG A 23 17.14 -6.67 -16.35
CA ARG A 23 17.27 -6.43 -14.90
C ARG A 23 17.58 -5.00 -14.52
N VAL A 24 18.23 -4.23 -15.39
CA VAL A 24 18.55 -2.82 -15.11
C VAL A 24 17.26 -2.00 -15.10
N GLN A 25 16.42 -2.21 -16.11
CA GLN A 25 15.09 -1.64 -16.21
C GLN A 25 14.19 -2.13 -15.07
N GLN A 26 14.22 -3.44 -14.76
CA GLN A 26 13.47 -4.03 -13.66
C GLN A 26 13.81 -3.34 -12.33
N LYS A 27 15.08 -3.19 -11.99
CA LYS A 27 15.50 -2.54 -10.73
C LYS A 27 15.04 -1.09 -10.64
N LYS A 28 15.08 -0.35 -11.76
CA LYS A 28 14.60 1.04 -11.81
C LYS A 28 13.08 1.11 -11.59
N ILE A 29 12.31 0.24 -12.25
CA ILE A 29 10.85 0.25 -12.14
C ILE A 29 10.41 -0.24 -10.76
N TRP A 30 11.01 -1.30 -10.24
CA TRP A 30 10.71 -1.88 -8.93
C TRP A 30 10.77 -0.83 -7.81
N ASN A 31 11.82 0.01 -7.80
CA ASN A 31 11.97 1.11 -6.83
C ASN A 31 10.87 2.20 -6.91
N ASN A 32 10.13 2.27 -8.03
CA ASN A 32 9.11 3.29 -8.28
C ASN A 32 7.68 2.72 -8.29
N THR A 33 7.50 1.44 -7.95
CA THR A 33 6.23 0.70 -8.12
C THR A 33 5.84 -0.09 -6.88
N LEU A 34 6.44 0.20 -5.72
CA LEU A 34 5.96 -0.29 -4.43
C LEU A 34 4.49 0.12 -4.21
N ASN A 35 4.16 1.35 -4.60
CA ASN A 35 2.80 1.90 -4.50
C ASN A 35 2.32 2.40 -5.87
N ALA A 36 1.02 2.28 -6.12
CA ALA A 36 0.33 2.77 -7.31
C ALA A 36 -0.72 3.83 -6.91
N ARG A 37 -0.74 4.98 -7.56
CA ARG A 37 -1.75 6.03 -7.29
C ARG A 37 -3.07 5.65 -7.94
N GLY A 38 -4.09 5.40 -7.12
CA GLY A 38 -5.44 4.97 -7.49
C GLY A 38 -6.04 5.79 -8.63
N GLU A 39 -5.84 7.11 -8.58
CA GLU A 39 -6.36 8.08 -9.55
C GLU A 39 -5.85 7.83 -10.98
N THR A 40 -4.70 7.15 -11.13
CA THR A 40 -4.02 6.98 -12.42
C THR A 40 -3.68 5.52 -12.74
N ILE A 41 -4.20 4.54 -11.98
CA ILE A 41 -3.84 3.12 -12.17
C ILE A 41 -4.22 2.60 -13.55
N PHE A 42 -5.29 3.11 -14.17
CA PHE A 42 -5.73 2.74 -15.52
C PHE A 42 -4.99 3.48 -16.64
N GLU A 43 -4.19 4.49 -16.32
CA GLU A 43 -3.49 5.34 -17.29
C GLU A 43 -2.00 4.98 -17.38
N LYS A 44 -1.34 4.80 -16.24
CA LYS A 44 0.12 4.67 -16.18
C LYS A 44 0.57 3.35 -16.82
N PRO A 45 1.59 3.35 -17.71
CA PRO A 45 2.07 2.13 -18.38
C PRO A 45 2.51 1.00 -17.45
N ALA A 46 3.00 1.34 -16.25
CA ALA A 46 3.40 0.36 -15.26
C ALA A 46 2.20 -0.37 -14.62
N PHE A 47 1.02 0.24 -14.57
CA PHE A 47 -0.11 -0.23 -13.78
C PHE A 47 -1.32 -0.62 -14.63
N ARG A 48 -1.58 0.05 -15.77
CA ARG A 48 -2.83 -0.07 -16.53
C ARG A 48 -3.23 -1.49 -16.90
N THR A 49 -2.26 -2.36 -17.22
CA THR A 49 -2.55 -3.77 -17.51
C THR A 49 -2.95 -4.52 -16.25
N SER A 50 -2.24 -4.31 -15.15
CA SER A 50 -2.57 -4.91 -13.86
C SER A 50 -3.88 -4.38 -13.27
N ALA A 51 -4.15 -3.08 -13.43
CA ALA A 51 -5.40 -2.47 -13.03
C ALA A 51 -6.61 -3.06 -13.75
N LYS A 52 -6.45 -3.60 -14.96
CA LYS A 52 -7.52 -4.28 -15.71
C LYS A 52 -7.66 -5.77 -15.38
N TYR A 53 -6.54 -6.49 -15.31
CA TYR A 53 -6.55 -7.95 -15.34
C TYR A 53 -5.88 -8.63 -14.14
N TYR A 54 -5.17 -7.89 -13.30
CA TYR A 54 -4.35 -8.46 -12.23
C TYR A 54 -4.49 -7.63 -10.95
N ARG A 55 -5.70 -7.57 -10.42
CA ARG A 55 -5.98 -6.99 -9.10
C ARG A 55 -5.84 -8.06 -8.02
N CYS A 56 -5.41 -7.66 -6.84
CA CYS A 56 -5.28 -8.53 -5.67
C CYS A 56 -5.73 -7.79 -4.40
N ILE A 57 -5.91 -8.55 -3.33
CA ILE A 57 -6.15 -8.06 -1.98
C ILE A 57 -4.96 -8.43 -1.11
N ILE A 58 -4.62 -7.56 -0.15
CA ILE A 58 -3.49 -7.75 0.76
C ILE A 58 -4.01 -7.55 2.18
N TYR A 59 -3.98 -8.62 2.98
CA TYR A 59 -4.35 -8.56 4.39
C TYR A 59 -3.14 -8.19 5.24
N VAL A 60 -3.32 -7.22 6.14
CA VAL A 60 -2.31 -6.82 7.14
C VAL A 60 -2.99 -6.54 8.47
N ASP A 61 -2.28 -6.74 9.58
CA ASP A 61 -2.80 -6.33 10.91
C ASP A 61 -2.83 -4.81 11.06
N GLY A 62 -1.94 -4.13 10.35
CA GLY A 62 -1.81 -2.68 10.31
C GLY A 62 -0.65 -2.27 9.41
N PHE A 63 -0.36 -0.99 9.36
CA PHE A 63 0.76 -0.45 8.60
C PHE A 63 1.45 0.67 9.37
N TYR A 64 2.70 0.94 9.00
CA TYR A 64 3.45 2.02 9.61
C TYR A 64 3.51 3.23 8.69
N GLU A 65 3.46 4.41 9.29
CA GLU A 65 3.65 5.66 8.58
C GLU A 65 4.44 6.67 9.43
N HIS A 66 5.08 7.64 8.78
CA HIS A 66 6.04 8.52 9.43
C HIS A 66 5.54 9.96 9.51
N HIS A 67 5.38 10.45 10.74
CA HIS A 67 5.07 11.83 11.05
C HIS A 67 6.32 12.69 11.16
N HIS A 68 6.36 13.80 10.41
CA HIS A 68 7.43 14.77 10.42
C HIS A 68 7.08 15.95 11.32
N PHE A 69 7.87 16.17 12.37
CA PHE A 69 7.66 17.26 13.31
C PHE A 69 9.00 17.82 13.81
N LYS A 70 9.14 19.16 13.78
CA LYS A 70 10.36 19.89 14.18
C LYS A 70 11.67 19.29 13.65
N GLY A 71 11.67 18.87 12.39
CA GLY A 71 12.85 18.29 11.71
C GLY A 71 13.17 16.83 12.09
N LYS A 72 12.37 16.20 12.96
CA LYS A 72 12.44 14.78 13.32
C LYS A 72 11.32 13.99 12.63
N THR A 73 11.44 12.67 12.67
CA THR A 73 10.44 11.74 12.14
C THR A 73 10.05 10.73 13.21
N TYR A 74 8.74 10.56 13.40
CA TYR A 74 8.13 9.71 14.42
C TYR A 74 7.28 8.64 13.72
N PRO A 75 7.58 7.35 13.91
CA PRO A 75 6.79 6.29 13.31
C PRO A 75 5.48 6.12 14.09
N TYR A 76 4.40 6.00 13.34
CA TYR A 76 3.06 5.63 13.80
C TYR A 76 2.74 4.24 13.31
N PHE A 77 2.06 3.47 14.13
CA PHE A 77 1.34 2.28 13.71
C PHE A 77 -0.13 2.63 13.55
N VAL A 78 -0.71 2.27 12.40
CA VAL A 78 -2.10 2.52 12.02
C VAL A 78 -2.80 1.19 11.80
N HIS A 79 -3.93 0.98 12.45
CA HIS A 79 -4.72 -0.24 12.37
C HIS A 79 -6.22 0.04 12.49
N LYS A 80 -7.08 -0.95 12.22
CA LYS A 80 -8.53 -0.80 12.44
C LYS A 80 -8.83 -0.75 13.93
N LYS A 81 -9.77 0.13 14.30
CA LYS A 81 -10.24 0.32 15.67
C LYS A 81 -10.76 -0.97 16.32
N ASN A 82 -11.39 -1.84 15.54
CA ASN A 82 -11.92 -3.12 15.98
C ASN A 82 -10.86 -4.25 16.02
N ALA A 83 -9.59 -3.96 15.75
CA ALA A 83 -8.47 -4.91 15.67
C ALA A 83 -8.63 -6.03 14.62
N SER A 84 -9.63 -5.94 13.72
CA SER A 84 -9.69 -6.82 12.54
C SER A 84 -8.58 -6.45 11.54
N PRO A 85 -8.13 -7.40 10.71
CA PRO A 85 -7.19 -7.11 9.64
C PRO A 85 -7.68 -5.98 8.70
N ILE A 86 -6.73 -5.18 8.24
CA ILE A 86 -6.92 -4.25 7.13
C ILE A 86 -6.81 -5.02 5.82
N VAL A 87 -7.69 -4.68 4.87
CA VAL A 87 -7.62 -5.17 3.49
C VAL A 87 -7.19 -4.04 2.57
N PHE A 88 -5.99 -4.12 2.01
CA PHE A 88 -5.56 -3.19 0.97
C PHE A 88 -5.94 -3.69 -0.41
N ALA A 89 -6.38 -2.75 -1.24
CA ALA A 89 -6.43 -2.91 -2.68
C ALA A 89 -5.00 -2.99 -3.24
N GLY A 90 -4.71 -4.04 -4.00
CA GLY A 90 -3.41 -4.25 -4.64
C GLY A 90 -3.52 -4.51 -6.14
N LEU A 91 -2.40 -4.31 -6.82
CA LEU A 91 -2.17 -4.74 -8.21
C LEU A 91 -1.05 -5.77 -8.20
N TRP A 92 -1.09 -6.75 -9.09
CA TRP A 92 0.00 -7.69 -9.25
C TRP A 92 0.33 -7.93 -10.73
N ASN A 93 1.46 -8.58 -11.01
CA ASN A 93 1.81 -9.03 -12.35
C ASN A 93 2.81 -10.19 -12.30
N LYS A 94 2.96 -10.89 -13.43
CA LYS A 94 4.00 -11.88 -13.67
C LYS A 94 5.08 -11.23 -14.54
N TRP A 95 6.33 -11.39 -14.14
CA TRP A 95 7.49 -11.00 -14.96
C TRP A 95 8.40 -12.19 -15.15
N ASN A 96 8.75 -12.49 -16.40
CA ASN A 96 9.70 -13.53 -16.74
C ASN A 96 11.09 -12.91 -16.79
N ASP A 97 11.96 -13.38 -15.92
CA ASP A 97 13.34 -12.96 -15.88
C ASP A 97 14.07 -13.47 -17.14
N PRO A 98 14.52 -12.58 -18.04
CA PRO A 98 15.12 -12.98 -19.31
C PRO A 98 16.45 -13.72 -19.12
N ASP A 99 17.14 -13.52 -18.00
CA ASP A 99 18.45 -14.12 -17.75
C ASP A 99 18.34 -15.53 -17.17
N THR A 100 17.31 -15.78 -16.36
CA THR A 100 17.15 -17.05 -15.62
C THR A 100 15.99 -17.91 -16.12
N GLY A 101 15.07 -17.33 -16.88
CA GLY A 101 13.80 -17.95 -17.25
C GLY A 101 12.80 -18.08 -16.09
N GLN A 102 13.15 -17.58 -14.89
CA GLN A 102 12.28 -17.66 -13.72
C GLN A 102 11.12 -16.68 -13.85
N GLN A 103 9.89 -17.16 -13.59
CA GLN A 103 8.73 -16.29 -13.47
C GLN A 103 8.62 -15.75 -12.04
N LEU A 104 8.60 -14.43 -11.88
CA LEU A 104 8.37 -13.74 -10.61
C LEU A 104 6.95 -13.18 -10.57
N ARG A 105 6.26 -13.40 -9.45
CA ARG A 105 5.03 -12.66 -9.10
C ARG A 105 5.42 -11.43 -8.29
N THR A 106 4.94 -10.27 -8.72
CA THR A 106 5.24 -8.99 -8.06
C THR A 106 3.97 -8.19 -7.85
N PHE A 107 3.93 -7.33 -6.84
CA PHE A 107 2.71 -6.57 -6.51
C PHE A 107 3.00 -5.12 -6.08
N SER A 108 1.97 -4.29 -6.16
CA SER A 108 1.94 -2.89 -5.73
C SER A 108 0.73 -2.66 -4.83
N ILE A 109 0.89 -1.85 -3.79
CA ILE A 109 -0.24 -1.39 -2.97
C ILE A 109 -0.87 -0.18 -3.66
N VAL A 110 -2.18 -0.20 -3.86
CA VAL A 110 -2.89 0.97 -4.38
C VAL A 110 -3.01 2.00 -3.24
N THR A 111 -2.82 3.27 -3.56
CA THR A 111 -2.91 4.39 -2.62
C THR A 111 -3.93 5.40 -3.11
N THR A 112 -4.51 6.13 -2.17
CA THR A 112 -5.47 7.21 -2.42
C THR A 112 -5.08 8.45 -1.60
N GLU A 113 -5.83 9.54 -1.73
CA GLU A 113 -5.69 10.72 -0.88
C GLU A 113 -5.88 10.35 0.60
N ALA A 114 -5.13 11.02 1.48
CA ALA A 114 -5.26 10.78 2.91
C ALA A 114 -6.56 11.38 3.47
N ASN A 115 -7.18 10.67 4.42
CA ASN A 115 -8.18 11.27 5.32
C ASN A 115 -7.51 12.26 6.30
N PRO A 116 -8.27 13.04 7.11
CA PRO A 116 -7.69 14.05 7.99
C PRO A 116 -6.66 13.50 9.01
N MET A 117 -6.93 12.35 9.64
CA MET A 117 -5.96 11.65 10.50
C MET A 117 -4.65 11.35 9.76
N MET A 118 -4.73 10.70 8.60
CA MET A 118 -3.56 10.33 7.80
C MET A 118 -2.84 11.54 7.22
N ALA A 119 -3.53 12.65 6.98
CA ALA A 119 -2.91 13.89 6.53
C ALA A 119 -2.03 14.53 7.61
N LYS A 120 -2.38 14.37 8.88
CA LYS A 120 -1.52 14.77 10.01
C LYS A 120 -0.29 13.87 10.10
N ILE A 121 -0.46 12.56 9.92
CA ILE A 121 0.63 11.58 10.06
C ILE A 121 1.55 11.61 8.83
N HIS A 122 1.06 11.36 7.62
CA HIS A 122 1.85 11.40 6.39
C HIS A 122 1.99 12.84 5.88
N ASN A 123 2.77 13.66 6.59
CA ASN A 123 2.90 15.10 6.37
C ASN A 123 4.29 15.51 5.83
N ASN A 124 5.03 14.59 5.21
CA ASN A 124 6.38 14.87 4.71
C ASN A 124 6.36 16.05 3.71
N PRO A 125 7.04 17.18 4.00
CA PRO A 125 6.96 18.40 3.20
C PRO A 125 7.58 18.27 1.81
N LYS A 126 8.31 17.19 1.53
CA LYS A 126 8.91 16.92 0.21
C LYS A 126 7.93 16.23 -0.75
N LEU A 127 6.79 15.75 -0.26
CA LEU A 127 5.81 15.04 -1.07
C LEU A 127 4.77 16.03 -1.64
N GLN A 128 4.15 15.65 -2.76
CA GLN A 128 3.12 16.47 -3.40
C GLN A 128 1.85 16.61 -2.55
N GLY A 129 1.59 15.65 -1.67
CA GLY A 129 0.44 15.64 -0.79
C GLY A 129 0.42 14.39 0.09
N PRO A 130 -0.41 14.39 1.14
CA PRO A 130 -0.55 13.25 2.03
C PRO A 130 -1.27 12.09 1.34
N ARG A 131 -0.89 10.86 1.66
CA ARG A 131 -1.45 9.65 1.06
C ARG A 131 -1.76 8.62 2.14
N MET A 132 -2.62 7.68 1.77
CA MET A 132 -2.82 6.45 2.53
C MET A 132 -2.97 5.26 1.56
N PRO A 133 -2.73 4.02 2.01
CA PRO A 133 -3.16 2.85 1.27
C PRO A 133 -4.67 2.90 1.00
N LEU A 134 -5.09 2.37 -0.14
CA LEU A 134 -6.50 2.18 -0.44
C LEU A 134 -7.01 0.99 0.37
N ILE A 135 -7.67 1.27 1.49
CA ILE A 135 -8.30 0.27 2.34
C ILE A 135 -9.70 0.00 1.79
N LEU A 136 -10.00 -1.28 1.53
CA LEU A 136 -11.32 -1.70 1.08
C LEU A 136 -12.26 -1.81 2.29
N PRO A 137 -13.48 -1.24 2.22
CA PRO A 137 -14.54 -1.55 3.17
C PRO A 137 -14.89 -3.05 3.16
N GLU A 138 -15.42 -3.53 4.28
CA GLU A 138 -15.85 -4.91 4.42
C GLU A 138 -16.89 -5.28 3.34
N GLY A 139 -16.66 -6.38 2.63
CA GLY A 139 -17.51 -6.87 1.55
C GLY A 139 -17.24 -6.24 0.18
N MET A 140 -16.24 -5.36 0.04
CA MET A 140 -15.84 -4.77 -1.25
C MET A 140 -14.70 -5.53 -1.93
N GLU A 141 -14.17 -6.59 -1.32
CA GLU A 141 -13.09 -7.42 -1.86
C GLU A 141 -13.46 -8.02 -3.22
N ASP A 142 -14.65 -8.63 -3.31
CA ASP A 142 -15.13 -9.22 -4.56
C ASP A 142 -15.30 -8.16 -5.64
N ARG A 143 -15.88 -7.01 -5.29
CA ARG A 143 -16.02 -5.88 -6.23
C ARG A 143 -14.68 -5.40 -6.74
N TRP A 144 -13.64 -5.37 -5.90
CA TRP A 144 -12.28 -5.05 -6.32
C TRP A 144 -11.68 -6.12 -7.23
N LEU A 145 -12.02 -7.40 -7.07
CA LEU A 145 -11.42 -8.49 -7.84
C LEU A 145 -12.11 -8.75 -9.19
N ILE A 146 -13.40 -8.42 -9.38
CA ILE A 146 -14.16 -8.65 -10.62
C ILE A 146 -13.44 -8.07 -11.85
N PRO A 147 -13.08 -8.87 -12.88
CA PRO A 147 -12.40 -8.41 -14.09
C PRO A 147 -13.06 -7.20 -14.75
N VAL A 148 -12.25 -6.36 -15.39
CA VAL A 148 -12.73 -5.19 -16.15
C VAL A 148 -12.94 -5.61 -17.60
N GLU A 149 -14.18 -5.60 -18.07
CA GLU A 149 -14.55 -5.89 -19.45
C GLU A 149 -14.78 -4.60 -20.25
N ASP A 150 -15.37 -3.58 -19.62
CA ASP A 150 -15.72 -2.33 -20.28
C ASP A 150 -15.44 -1.07 -19.42
N GLU A 151 -15.87 0.11 -19.91
CA GLU A 151 -15.70 1.38 -19.19
C GLU A 151 -16.59 1.51 -17.94
N VAL A 152 -17.70 0.78 -17.87
CA VAL A 152 -18.58 0.75 -16.69
C VAL A 152 -17.87 0.08 -15.53
N ASP A 153 -17.17 -1.02 -15.79
CA ASP A 153 -16.36 -1.70 -14.77
C ASP A 153 -15.22 -0.80 -14.26
N ILE A 154 -14.55 -0.06 -15.16
CA ILE A 154 -13.52 0.90 -14.76
C ILE A 154 -14.10 1.94 -13.78
N LYS A 155 -15.27 2.51 -14.10
CA LYS A 155 -15.94 3.48 -13.22
C LYS A 155 -16.31 2.86 -11.88
N SER A 156 -16.83 1.64 -11.88
CA SER A 156 -17.16 0.90 -10.66
C SER A 156 -15.93 0.70 -9.75
N ILE A 157 -14.76 0.41 -10.33
CA ILE A 157 -13.52 0.32 -9.57
C ILE A 157 -13.05 1.69 -9.09
N GLN A 158 -13.17 2.73 -9.92
CA GLN A 158 -12.78 4.11 -9.55
C GLN A 158 -13.61 4.65 -8.37
N GLU A 159 -14.89 4.29 -8.26
CA GLU A 159 -15.74 4.64 -7.12
C GLU A 159 -15.22 4.10 -5.78
N LEU A 160 -14.49 2.98 -5.79
CA LEU A 160 -13.85 2.44 -4.60
C LEU A 160 -12.62 3.26 -4.16
N ILE A 161 -12.05 4.08 -5.06
CA ILE A 161 -10.78 4.79 -4.81
C ILE A 161 -11.04 6.09 -4.06
N HIS A 162 -11.23 5.98 -2.75
CA HIS A 162 -11.40 7.11 -1.85
C HIS A 162 -10.78 6.82 -0.48
N ALA A 163 -10.55 7.88 0.29
CA ALA A 163 -9.97 7.76 1.63
C ALA A 163 -10.88 6.95 2.56
N TYR A 164 -10.29 6.04 3.34
CA TYR A 164 -11.02 5.26 4.33
C TYR A 164 -11.48 6.15 5.51
N PRO A 165 -12.66 5.92 6.12
CA PRO A 165 -13.13 6.71 7.26
C PRO A 165 -12.12 6.73 8.41
N GLU A 166 -11.84 7.91 8.96
CA GLU A 166 -10.81 8.06 10.00
C GLU A 166 -11.28 7.54 11.37
N GLU A 167 -12.60 7.56 11.61
CA GLU A 167 -13.25 7.05 12.82
C GLU A 167 -13.13 5.53 12.99
N GLU A 168 -12.84 4.82 11.91
CA GLU A 168 -12.63 3.37 11.85
C GLU A 168 -11.15 2.98 12.05
N LEU A 169 -10.25 3.97 12.05
CA LEU A 169 -8.82 3.79 12.25
C LEU A 169 -8.39 4.28 13.62
N VAL A 170 -7.31 3.69 14.13
CA VAL A 170 -6.58 4.16 15.29
C VAL A 170 -5.11 4.24 14.90
N ALA A 171 -4.44 5.29 15.38
CA ALA A 171 -3.03 5.48 15.16
C ALA A 171 -2.34 5.88 16.47
N TYR A 172 -1.16 5.33 16.72
CA TYR A 172 -0.32 5.70 17.85
C TYR A 172 1.16 5.57 17.48
N THR A 173 2.01 6.33 18.16
CA THR A 173 3.45 6.29 17.95
C THR A 173 4.06 4.98 18.46
N VAL A 174 5.06 4.47 17.73
CA VAL A 174 5.83 3.26 18.06
C VAL A 174 7.32 3.58 18.09
N ASP A 175 8.16 2.61 18.43
CA ASP A 175 9.61 2.80 18.38
C ASP A 175 10.15 2.84 16.93
N ARG A 176 11.42 3.20 16.78
CA ARG A 176 12.13 3.33 15.51
C ARG A 176 12.05 2.04 14.69
N LEU A 177 11.61 2.20 13.44
CA LEU A 177 11.47 1.10 12.48
C LEU A 177 12.73 0.86 11.63
N ARG A 178 13.82 1.59 11.88
CA ARG A 178 15.09 1.48 11.15
C ARG A 178 16.26 2.10 11.90
N GLY A 179 17.47 1.72 11.49
CA GLY A 179 18.72 2.30 11.99
C GLY A 179 19.11 1.77 13.37
N LYS A 180 20.02 2.50 14.03
CA LYS A 180 20.53 2.10 15.35
C LYS A 180 19.38 2.09 16.38
N GLY A 181 19.17 0.92 16.99
CA GLY A 181 18.10 0.69 17.98
C GLY A 181 16.81 0.10 17.41
N TYR A 182 16.73 -0.16 16.09
CA TYR A 182 15.61 -0.92 15.52
C TYR A 182 15.59 -2.34 16.07
N MET A 183 14.48 -2.74 16.68
CA MET A 183 14.33 -4.05 17.33
C MET A 183 14.22 -5.22 16.35
N GLY A 184 13.91 -4.97 15.07
CA GLY A 184 13.72 -6.02 14.07
C GLY A 184 12.29 -6.53 14.02
N ASN A 185 12.14 -7.80 13.61
CA ASN A 185 10.84 -8.46 13.48
C ASN A 185 10.45 -9.14 14.80
N VAL A 186 9.94 -8.34 15.74
CA VAL A 186 9.48 -8.78 17.07
C VAL A 186 8.12 -8.14 17.38
N PRO A 187 7.22 -8.81 18.15
CA PRO A 187 5.88 -8.26 18.45
C PRO A 187 5.89 -6.87 19.09
N GLU A 188 6.93 -6.56 19.87
CA GLU A 188 7.11 -5.29 20.57
C GLU A 188 7.27 -4.10 19.62
N ILE A 189 7.59 -4.33 18.34
CA ILE A 189 7.78 -3.26 17.36
C ILE A 189 6.53 -2.40 17.12
N SER A 190 5.34 -2.95 17.43
CA SER A 190 4.06 -2.25 17.35
C SER A 190 3.54 -1.77 18.71
N GLN A 191 4.34 -1.81 19.77
CA GLN A 191 3.93 -1.29 21.07
C GLN A 191 3.97 0.24 21.08
N LYS A 192 2.98 0.83 21.76
CA LYS A 192 2.87 2.28 21.90
C LYS A 192 4.10 2.84 22.64
N VAL A 193 4.69 3.88 22.07
CA VAL A 193 5.76 4.68 22.67
C VAL A 193 5.29 6.13 22.75
N GLU A 194 5.56 6.81 23.86
CA GLU A 194 5.22 8.23 24.02
C GLU A 194 6.44 9.11 23.75
N TYR A 195 6.33 9.99 22.77
CA TYR A 195 7.35 10.99 22.47
C TYR A 195 6.96 12.33 23.10
N GLN A 196 7.76 12.77 24.08
CA GLN A 196 7.54 14.04 24.78
C GLN A 196 7.49 15.23 23.81
N GLU A 197 8.29 15.18 22.74
CA GLU A 197 8.32 16.25 21.73
C GLU A 197 7.00 16.43 20.98
N LEU A 198 6.15 15.40 20.89
CA LEU A 198 4.84 15.50 20.24
C LEU A 198 3.74 16.00 21.18
N GLN A 199 3.98 16.01 22.49
CA GLN A 199 3.01 16.56 23.47
C GLN A 199 2.91 18.09 23.38
N GLU A 200 3.89 18.75 22.74
CA GLU A 200 3.87 20.20 22.49
C GLU A 200 2.99 20.61 21.30
N GLU A 201 2.42 19.64 20.58
CA GLU A 201 1.55 19.87 19.40
C GLU A 201 0.07 20.08 19.78
N SER A 202 -0.33 19.73 21.01
CA SER A 202 -1.71 19.79 21.51
C SER A 202 -2.13 21.17 22.01
#